data_AF-T0DE17-F1
#
_entry.id   AF-T0DE17-F1
#
_cell.length_a   1.000
_cell.length_b   1.000
_cell.length_c   1.000
_cell.angle_alpha   90.00
_cell.angle_beta   90.00
_cell.angle_gamma   90.00
#
_symmetry.space_group_name_H-M   'P 1'
#
loop_
_entity.id
_entity.type
_entity.pdbx_description
1 polymer ?
#
loop_
_entity_poly.entity_id
_entity_poly.type
_entity_poly.pdbx_seq_one_letter_code
_entity_poly.pdbx_strand_id
1 'polypeptide(L)'
;MNKNTTIFLSILVLSFIGSSALAKGLTLPGQVYQADYERTICRSFGEADQGMPQAFKEWNTKFLSLSSDAGLDRLKMSLLFKEESTTCQYDVLFTLETRANLGLYENSVAYSLDGDSSCEAGKNYFDSLMDYFPYFYDGSHGYMQIAFGFAVNGVKNICGENGKQVLVTFGYKE
;
A
#
# COMPACT_ATOMS: atom_id res chain seq x y z
N MET A 1 48.55 -48.42 39.79
CA MET A 1 48.19 -47.06 39.35
C MET A 1 47.67 -47.15 37.93
N ASN A 2 46.42 -46.80 37.68
CA ASN A 2 45.96 -46.08 36.48
C ASN A 2 44.45 -45.86 36.58
N LYS A 3 44.06 -44.58 36.68
CA LYS A 3 42.68 -44.11 36.73
C LYS A 3 42.22 -43.87 35.29
N ASN A 4 41.22 -44.61 34.82
CA ASN A 4 40.55 -44.33 33.56
C ASN A 4 39.46 -43.28 33.80
N THR A 5 39.72 -42.06 33.34
CA THR A 5 38.78 -40.94 33.38
C THR A 5 38.07 -40.87 32.02
N THR A 6 36.82 -41.33 31.97
CA THR A 6 35.95 -41.19 30.80
C THR A 6 35.34 -39.79 30.79
N ILE A 7 35.77 -38.93 29.88
CA ILE A 7 35.20 -37.58 29.69
C ILE A 7 34.06 -37.69 28.67
N PHE A 8 32.82 -37.50 29.15
CA PHE A 8 31.65 -37.29 28.30
C PHE A 8 31.69 -35.86 27.74
N LEU A 9 32.00 -35.73 26.45
CA LEU A 9 31.96 -34.46 25.73
C LEU A 9 30.58 -34.32 25.05
N SER A 10 29.61 -33.78 25.79
CA SER A 10 28.30 -33.41 25.25
C SER A 10 28.43 -32.15 24.39
N ILE A 11 28.43 -32.32 23.07
CA ILE A 11 28.39 -31.22 22.11
C ILE A 11 26.95 -30.70 22.05
N LEU A 12 26.69 -29.61 22.77
CA LEU A 12 25.45 -28.85 22.71
C LEU A 12 25.44 -28.03 21.41
N VAL A 13 24.89 -28.59 20.33
CA VAL A 13 24.65 -27.86 19.07
C VAL A 13 23.50 -26.87 19.33
N LEU A 14 23.85 -25.64 19.72
CA LEU A 14 22.91 -24.53 19.72
C LEU A 14 22.60 -24.18 18.26
N SER A 15 21.53 -24.76 17.74
CA SER A 15 20.88 -24.30 16.52
C SER A 15 20.42 -22.86 16.75
N PHE A 16 21.23 -21.90 16.31
CA PHE A 16 20.80 -20.51 16.12
C PHE A 16 19.69 -20.53 15.07
N ILE A 17 18.43 -20.67 15.52
CA ILE A 17 17.27 -20.29 14.73
C ILE A 17 17.32 -18.76 14.71
N GLY A 18 18.03 -18.23 13.72
CA GLY A 18 17.98 -16.81 13.39
C GLY A 18 16.56 -16.49 12.95
N SER A 19 15.73 -16.05 13.88
CA SER A 19 14.46 -15.40 13.58
C SER A 19 14.78 -14.05 12.92
N SER A 20 15.07 -14.10 11.63
CA SER A 20 15.02 -12.94 10.77
C SER A 20 13.58 -12.44 10.80
N ALA A 21 13.30 -11.48 11.68
CA ALA A 21 12.11 -10.65 11.56
C ALA A 21 12.23 -9.89 10.23
N LEU A 22 11.81 -10.53 9.15
CA LEU A 22 11.72 -9.96 7.81
C LEU A 22 10.92 -8.68 7.93
N ALA A 23 11.46 -7.58 7.41
CA ALA A 23 10.69 -6.38 7.13
C ALA A 23 9.51 -6.83 6.24
N LYS A 24 8.29 -6.83 6.81
CA LYS A 24 7.13 -7.44 6.15
C LYS A 24 6.61 -6.60 4.97
N GLY A 25 6.94 -5.31 4.93
CA GLY A 25 6.49 -4.37 3.90
C GLY A 25 7.52 -4.04 2.82
N LEU A 26 7.07 -3.37 1.76
CA LEU A 26 7.94 -2.94 0.67
C LEU A 26 8.72 -1.68 1.07
N THR A 27 10.02 -1.70 0.76
CA THR A 27 10.88 -0.52 0.84
C THR A 27 10.99 0.13 -0.53
N LEU A 28 10.89 1.46 -0.60
CA LEU A 28 11.21 2.23 -1.79
C LEU A 28 12.66 2.75 -1.66
N PRO A 29 13.63 2.20 -2.43
CA PRO A 29 15.00 2.69 -2.40
C PRO A 29 15.04 4.16 -2.79
N GLY A 30 15.73 4.97 -1.99
CA GLY A 30 15.83 6.41 -2.25
C GLY A 30 14.54 7.19 -1.97
N GLN A 31 13.63 6.67 -1.13
CA GLN A 31 12.47 7.41 -0.63
C GLN A 31 12.91 8.73 -0.01
N VAL A 32 12.38 9.85 -0.53
CA VAL A 32 12.67 11.20 -0.03
C VAL A 32 11.39 11.88 0.44
N TYR A 33 10.27 11.64 -0.25
CA TYR A 33 9.02 12.32 0.02
C TYR A 33 7.97 11.33 0.50
N GLN A 34 7.08 11.82 1.38
CA GLN A 34 5.93 11.09 1.86
C GLN A 34 4.76 12.05 2.02
N ALA A 35 3.62 11.67 1.46
CA ALA A 35 2.34 12.33 1.61
C ALA A 35 1.35 11.38 2.28
N ASP A 36 0.46 11.94 3.09
CA ASP A 36 -0.59 11.15 3.75
C ASP A 36 -1.87 11.19 2.90
N TYR A 37 -2.73 10.19 3.08
CA TYR A 37 -4.08 10.22 2.53
C TYR A 37 -4.81 11.48 3.02
N GLU A 38 -5.40 12.22 2.09
CA GLU A 38 -6.14 13.44 2.40
C GLU A 38 -7.65 13.18 2.32
N ARG A 39 -8.14 12.78 1.14
CA ARG A 39 -9.58 12.65 0.87
C ARG A 39 -9.86 11.82 -0.38
N THR A 40 -11.14 11.50 -0.58
CA THR A 40 -11.63 10.85 -1.80
C THR A 40 -12.55 11.82 -2.52
N ILE A 41 -12.23 12.18 -3.76
CA ILE A 41 -12.99 13.16 -4.55
C ILE A 41 -13.52 12.55 -5.85
N CYS A 42 -14.48 13.24 -6.47
CA CYS A 42 -14.97 12.90 -7.80
C CYS A 42 -14.60 14.00 -8.77
N ARG A 43 -13.93 13.66 -9.88
CA ARG A 43 -13.47 14.65 -10.88
C ARG A 43 -14.58 15.59 -11.37
N SER A 44 -15.82 15.10 -11.42
CA SER A 44 -16.99 15.84 -11.90
C SER A 44 -17.66 16.77 -10.87
N PHE A 45 -17.36 16.62 -9.56
CA PHE A 45 -18.06 17.31 -8.47
C PHE A 45 -17.13 18.26 -7.67
N GLY A 46 -15.91 18.49 -8.16
CA GLY A 46 -14.91 19.32 -7.47
C GLY A 46 -14.21 18.60 -6.32
N GLU A 47 -13.68 19.37 -5.38
CA GLU A 47 -12.75 18.92 -4.34
C GLU A 47 -13.40 18.45 -3.03
N ALA A 48 -14.73 18.45 -2.93
CA ALA A 48 -15.39 18.02 -1.71
C ALA A 48 -15.17 16.51 -1.49
N ASP A 49 -14.86 16.11 -0.25
CA ASP A 49 -14.78 14.71 0.14
C ASP A 49 -16.14 14.03 -0.07
N GLN A 50 -16.16 12.97 -0.88
CA GLN A 50 -17.35 12.22 -1.21
C GLN A 50 -17.44 10.89 -0.44
N GLY A 51 -16.42 10.59 0.37
CA GLY A 51 -16.31 9.34 1.09
C GLY A 51 -15.94 8.14 0.21
N MET A 52 -15.78 6.98 0.85
CA MET A 52 -15.30 5.77 0.17
C MET A 52 -16.40 5.04 -0.63
N PRO A 53 -16.11 4.60 -1.86
CA PRO A 53 -16.94 3.64 -2.60
C PRO A 53 -17.27 2.38 -1.81
N GLN A 54 -18.38 1.74 -2.18
CA GLN A 54 -18.83 0.50 -1.55
C GLN A 54 -17.73 -0.57 -1.56
N ALA A 55 -17.02 -0.74 -2.67
CA ALA A 55 -15.97 -1.75 -2.77
C ALA A 55 -14.87 -1.57 -1.72
N PHE A 56 -14.44 -0.33 -1.43
CA PHE A 56 -13.47 -0.05 -0.38
C PHE A 56 -14.07 -0.19 1.03
N LYS A 57 -15.36 0.09 1.19
CA LYS A 57 -16.06 -0.14 2.48
C LYS A 57 -16.15 -1.63 2.82
N GLU A 58 -16.39 -2.49 1.83
CA GLU A 58 -16.48 -3.95 2.00
C GLU A 58 -15.16 -4.53 2.56
N TRP A 59 -14.03 -4.00 2.13
CA TRP A 59 -12.70 -4.35 2.64
C TRP A 59 -12.25 -3.51 3.85
N ASN A 60 -13.10 -2.61 4.36
CA ASN A 60 -12.74 -1.64 5.41
C ASN A 60 -11.40 -0.92 5.12
N THR A 61 -11.22 -0.51 3.86
CA THR A 61 -9.99 0.08 3.36
C THR A 61 -9.69 1.41 4.03
N LYS A 62 -8.41 1.61 4.38
CA LYS A 62 -7.87 2.89 4.81
C LYS A 62 -6.58 3.17 4.06
N PHE A 63 -6.59 4.13 3.14
CA PHE A 63 -5.35 4.62 2.55
C PHE A 63 -4.53 5.32 3.62
N LEU A 64 -3.22 5.07 3.62
CA LEU A 64 -2.31 5.60 4.63
C LEU A 64 -1.44 6.68 4.04
N SER A 65 -0.57 6.29 3.10
CA SER A 65 0.45 7.18 2.57
C SER A 65 0.81 6.84 1.12
N LEU A 66 1.42 7.83 0.49
CA LEU A 66 2.10 7.73 -0.77
C LEU A 66 3.52 8.28 -0.59
N SER A 67 4.52 7.44 -0.84
CA SER A 67 5.93 7.84 -0.80
C SER A 67 6.49 7.90 -2.20
N SER A 68 7.50 8.75 -2.42
CA SER A 68 8.23 8.81 -3.69
C SER A 68 9.73 8.89 -3.47
N ASP A 69 10.48 8.48 -4.50
CA ASP A 69 11.91 8.70 -4.54
C ASP A 69 12.26 10.14 -4.94
N ALA A 70 13.56 10.45 -4.99
CA ALA A 70 14.05 11.77 -5.39
C ALA A 70 13.70 12.13 -6.86
N GLY A 71 13.48 11.12 -7.71
CA GLY A 71 13.14 11.30 -9.12
C GLY A 71 11.67 11.64 -9.35
N LEU A 72 10.82 11.39 -8.34
CA LEU A 72 9.35 11.50 -8.44
C LEU A 72 8.74 10.60 -9.52
N ASP A 73 9.49 9.60 -9.98
CA ASP A 73 9.10 8.66 -11.01
C ASP A 73 8.82 7.27 -10.41
N ARG A 74 9.18 7.03 -9.15
CA ARG A 74 8.78 5.81 -8.43
C ARG A 74 8.01 6.13 -7.18
N LEU A 75 6.86 5.46 -7.04
CA LEU A 75 5.95 5.66 -5.92
C LEU A 75 5.73 4.37 -5.15
N LYS A 76 5.51 4.51 -3.83
CA LYS A 76 4.98 3.46 -2.97
C LYS A 76 3.66 3.92 -2.37
N MET A 77 2.57 3.18 -2.60
CA MET A 77 1.32 3.40 -1.89
C MET A 77 1.15 2.37 -0.78
N SER A 78 0.71 2.82 0.38
CA SER A 78 0.36 1.96 1.52
C SER A 78 -1.09 2.16 1.92
N LEU A 79 -1.81 1.06 2.16
CA LEU A 79 -3.16 1.05 2.71
C LEU A 79 -3.36 -0.10 3.70
N LEU A 80 -4.37 0.02 4.55
CA LEU A 80 -4.89 -1.06 5.38
C LEU A 80 -6.20 -1.58 4.80
N PHE A 81 -6.47 -2.85 5.05
CA PHE A 81 -7.76 -3.47 4.80
C PHE A 81 -8.05 -4.55 5.84
N LYS A 82 -9.28 -5.02 5.90
CA LYS A 82 -9.68 -6.18 6.70
C LYS A 82 -9.93 -7.39 5.81
N GLU A 83 -9.32 -8.50 6.18
CA GLU A 83 -9.65 -9.82 5.66
C GLU A 83 -10.21 -10.63 6.83
N GLU A 84 -11.50 -10.94 6.77
CA GLU A 84 -12.25 -11.49 7.90
C GLU A 84 -12.14 -10.58 9.15
N SER A 85 -11.54 -11.08 10.24
CA SER A 85 -11.27 -10.32 11.45
C SER A 85 -9.90 -9.63 11.47
N THR A 86 -9.01 -9.97 10.53
CA THR A 86 -7.60 -9.63 10.55
C THR A 86 -7.34 -8.30 9.85
N THR A 87 -6.50 -7.45 10.44
CA THR A 87 -6.05 -6.21 9.77
C THR A 87 -4.78 -6.48 8.99
N CYS A 88 -4.86 -6.27 7.68
CA CYS A 88 -3.79 -6.45 6.74
C CYS A 88 -3.27 -5.09 6.28
N GLN A 89 -1.95 -4.99 6.06
CA GLN A 89 -1.34 -3.88 5.34
C GLN A 89 -1.00 -4.34 3.93
N TYR A 90 -1.31 -3.50 2.95
CA TYR A 90 -0.92 -3.65 1.55
C TYR A 90 0.05 -2.51 1.20
N ASP A 91 1.20 -2.88 0.66
CA ASP A 91 2.13 -1.95 0.03
C ASP A 91 2.28 -2.32 -1.45
N VAL A 92 2.33 -1.31 -2.31
CA VAL A 92 2.53 -1.49 -3.75
C VAL A 92 3.49 -0.43 -4.29
N LEU A 93 4.32 -0.85 -5.24
CA LEU A 93 5.29 -0.01 -5.93
C LEU A 93 4.85 0.21 -7.38
N PHE A 94 5.11 1.44 -7.85
CA PHE A 94 4.78 1.88 -9.19
C PHE A 94 5.88 2.73 -9.79
N THR A 95 6.09 2.61 -11.10
CA THR A 95 6.81 3.61 -11.89
C THR A 95 5.79 4.53 -12.58
N LEU A 96 6.01 5.84 -12.57
CA LEU A 96 5.18 6.81 -13.28
C LEU A 96 5.67 7.01 -14.71
N GLU A 97 4.78 6.76 -15.67
CA GLU A 97 4.98 7.17 -17.07
C GLU A 97 4.38 8.57 -17.28
N THR A 98 5.22 9.58 -17.13
CA THR A 98 4.80 11.00 -17.12
C THR A 98 4.18 11.46 -18.43
N ARG A 99 4.55 10.88 -19.58
CA ARG A 99 3.98 11.27 -20.87
C ARG A 99 2.53 10.84 -21.02
N ALA A 100 2.15 9.76 -20.33
CA ALA A 100 0.82 9.18 -20.40
C ALA A 100 -0.02 9.42 -19.13
N ASN A 101 0.58 9.95 -18.06
CA ASN A 101 -0.02 10.13 -16.73
C ASN A 101 -0.54 8.82 -16.14
N LEU A 102 0.33 7.80 -16.15
CA LEU A 102 0.00 6.44 -15.71
C LEU A 102 0.96 5.96 -14.64
N GLY A 103 0.42 5.28 -13.63
CA GLY A 103 1.20 4.40 -12.78
C GLY A 103 1.31 3.02 -13.42
N LEU A 104 2.54 2.53 -13.58
CA LEU A 104 2.85 1.18 -14.03
C LEU A 104 3.17 0.33 -12.80
N TYR A 105 2.39 -0.72 -12.58
CA TYR A 105 2.60 -1.69 -11.49
C TYR A 105 4.00 -2.32 -11.58
N GLU A 106 4.74 -2.29 -10.46
CA GLU A 106 6.02 -3.00 -10.32
C GLU A 106 5.86 -4.27 -9.48
N ASN A 107 5.39 -4.12 -8.25
CA ASN A 107 5.28 -5.20 -7.27
C ASN A 107 4.37 -4.79 -6.10
N SER A 108 3.80 -5.76 -5.40
CA SER A 108 3.03 -5.56 -4.18
C SER A 108 3.27 -6.64 -3.14
N VAL A 109 3.01 -6.30 -1.88
CA VAL A 109 2.94 -7.24 -0.76
C VAL A 109 1.72 -6.92 0.07
N ALA A 110 1.08 -7.96 0.60
CA ALA A 110 0.16 -7.80 1.71
C ALA A 110 0.60 -8.70 2.86
N TYR A 111 0.43 -8.23 4.08
CA TYR A 111 0.76 -8.99 5.27
C TYR A 111 -0.14 -8.61 6.43
N SER A 112 -0.41 -9.60 7.28
CA SER A 112 -1.18 -9.41 8.50
C SER A 112 -0.29 -8.74 9.56
N LEU A 113 -0.89 -7.75 10.24
CA LEU A 113 -0.22 -6.98 11.29
C LEU A 113 -0.01 -7.81 12.58
N ASP A 114 -0.88 -8.78 12.84
CA ASP A 114 -0.88 -9.70 13.98
C ASP A 114 -0.25 -11.07 13.66
N GLY A 115 -0.11 -11.43 12.38
CA GLY A 115 0.38 -12.72 11.90
C GLY A 115 -0.69 -13.78 11.63
N ASP A 116 -1.98 -13.44 11.78
CA ASP A 116 -3.10 -14.39 11.82
C ASP A 116 -3.77 -14.64 10.44
N SER A 117 -3.30 -14.00 9.36
CA SER A 117 -3.79 -14.23 7.99
C SER A 117 -2.67 -14.12 6.94
N SER A 118 -2.85 -14.78 5.78
CA SER A 118 -1.99 -14.57 4.61
C SER A 118 -2.26 -13.23 3.91
N CYS A 119 -3.44 -12.63 4.11
CA CYS A 119 -3.89 -11.41 3.45
C CYS A 119 -3.92 -11.51 1.91
N GLU A 120 -3.94 -12.74 1.38
CA GLU A 120 -3.78 -13.01 -0.05
C GLU A 120 -5.03 -12.62 -0.85
N ALA A 121 -6.23 -12.82 -0.28
CA ALA A 121 -7.47 -12.48 -0.97
C ALA A 121 -7.59 -10.98 -1.17
N GLY A 122 -7.30 -10.18 -0.13
CA GLY A 122 -7.28 -8.74 -0.25
C GLY A 122 -6.12 -8.25 -1.12
N LYS A 123 -4.94 -8.87 -1.06
CA LYS A 123 -3.83 -8.56 -1.97
C LYS A 123 -4.26 -8.68 -3.43
N ASN A 124 -4.83 -9.81 -3.80
CA ASN A 124 -5.28 -10.09 -5.17
C ASN A 124 -6.38 -9.11 -5.61
N TYR A 125 -7.29 -8.76 -4.70
CA TYR A 125 -8.28 -7.73 -4.95
C TYR A 125 -7.63 -6.37 -5.27
N PHE A 126 -6.73 -5.88 -4.41
CA PHE A 126 -6.08 -4.58 -4.65
C PHE A 126 -5.17 -4.60 -5.88
N ASP A 127 -4.41 -5.67 -6.12
CA ASP A 127 -3.60 -5.81 -7.33
C ASP A 127 -4.44 -5.66 -8.61
N SER A 128 -5.65 -6.26 -8.63
CA SER A 128 -6.55 -6.14 -9.79
C SER A 128 -7.02 -4.71 -10.08
N LEU A 129 -6.91 -3.80 -9.10
CA LEU A 129 -7.22 -2.38 -9.26
C LEU A 129 -6.02 -1.56 -9.75
N MET A 130 -4.82 -2.14 -9.71
CA MET A 130 -3.54 -1.43 -9.81
C MET A 130 -2.78 -1.73 -11.12
N ASP A 131 -3.29 -2.64 -11.97
CA ASP A 131 -2.67 -3.02 -13.25
C ASP A 131 -2.44 -1.83 -14.20
N TYR A 132 -3.35 -0.86 -14.19
CA TYR A 132 -3.24 0.36 -14.99
C TYR A 132 -4.14 1.45 -14.39
N PHE A 133 -3.56 2.50 -13.83
CA PHE A 133 -4.33 3.51 -13.13
C PHE A 133 -3.84 4.93 -13.46
N PRO A 134 -4.76 5.84 -13.83
CA PRO A 134 -4.41 7.21 -14.12
C PRO A 134 -4.06 7.93 -12.81
N TYR A 135 -3.01 8.75 -12.87
CA TYR A 135 -2.71 9.68 -11.81
C TYR A 135 -2.84 11.13 -12.29
N PHE A 136 -3.04 12.05 -11.36
CA PHE A 136 -3.15 13.47 -11.63
C PHE A 136 -2.25 14.24 -10.66
N TYR A 137 -1.47 15.17 -11.20
CA TYR A 137 -0.80 16.20 -10.40
C TYR A 137 -1.70 17.42 -10.32
N ASP A 138 -1.96 17.88 -9.10
CA ASP A 138 -2.56 19.18 -8.86
C ASP A 138 -1.59 20.06 -8.07
N GLY A 139 -1.19 21.17 -8.67
CA GLY A 139 -0.35 22.21 -8.08
C GLY A 139 -1.09 23.51 -7.83
N SER A 140 -2.42 23.55 -8.03
CA SER A 140 -3.22 24.77 -7.97
C SER A 140 -3.33 25.38 -6.56
N HIS A 141 -2.99 24.62 -5.52
CA HIS A 141 -3.19 25.03 -4.12
C HIS A 141 -1.91 25.25 -3.31
N GLY A 142 -0.75 25.40 -3.95
CA GLY A 142 0.52 25.69 -3.25
C GLY A 142 1.17 24.49 -2.55
N TYR A 143 0.53 23.32 -2.61
CA TYR A 143 1.07 22.02 -2.23
C TYR A 143 0.84 21.03 -3.36
N MET A 144 1.77 20.08 -3.52
CA MET A 144 1.68 19.03 -4.55
C MET A 144 0.72 17.94 -4.07
N GLN A 145 -0.39 17.76 -4.78
CA GLN A 145 -1.28 16.62 -4.58
C GLN A 145 -1.09 15.61 -5.71
N ILE A 146 -1.05 14.32 -5.34
CA ILE A 146 -1.16 13.22 -6.29
C ILE A 146 -2.49 12.52 -6.06
N ALA A 147 -3.27 12.37 -7.12
CA ALA A 147 -4.57 11.73 -7.07
C ALA A 147 -4.58 10.48 -7.95
N PHE A 148 -5.11 9.36 -7.44
CA PHE A 148 -5.21 8.10 -8.19
C PHE A 148 -6.64 7.71 -8.49
N GLY A 149 -6.92 7.38 -9.75
CA GLY A 149 -8.25 7.02 -10.23
C GLY A 149 -8.59 5.55 -10.03
N PHE A 150 -9.66 5.26 -9.29
CA PHE A 150 -10.17 3.91 -9.07
C PHE A 150 -11.58 3.73 -9.65
N ALA A 151 -11.72 2.80 -10.59
CA ALA A 151 -12.98 2.40 -11.18
C ALA A 151 -13.55 1.17 -10.44
N VAL A 152 -14.21 1.40 -9.32
CA VAL A 152 -14.72 0.34 -8.42
C VAL A 152 -16.24 0.38 -8.25
N ASN A 153 -16.81 -0.71 -7.73
CA ASN A 153 -18.23 -0.76 -7.40
C ASN A 153 -18.63 0.33 -6.40
N GLY A 154 -19.79 0.97 -6.66
CA GLY A 154 -20.31 2.05 -5.85
C GLY A 154 -19.80 3.45 -6.22
N VAL A 155 -18.92 3.59 -7.21
CA VAL A 155 -18.51 4.93 -7.71
C VAL A 155 -19.71 5.77 -8.13
N LYS A 156 -20.70 5.21 -8.84
CA LYS A 156 -21.89 5.97 -9.27
C LYS A 156 -22.75 6.50 -8.12
N ASN A 157 -22.75 5.81 -6.98
CA ASN A 157 -23.50 6.24 -5.81
C ASN A 157 -22.90 7.48 -5.15
N ILE A 158 -21.62 7.76 -5.45
CA ILE A 158 -20.82 8.81 -4.82
C ILE A 158 -20.52 9.93 -5.83
N CYS A 159 -20.11 9.55 -7.02
CA CYS A 159 -19.79 10.44 -8.14
C CYS A 159 -20.95 10.60 -9.14
N GLY A 160 -22.18 10.27 -8.76
CA GLY A 160 -23.36 10.31 -9.64
C GLY A 160 -23.33 9.35 -10.83
N GLU A 161 -24.41 9.32 -11.62
CA GLU A 161 -24.61 8.37 -12.73
C GLU A 161 -23.52 8.38 -13.81
N ASN A 162 -22.85 9.54 -13.98
CA ASN A 162 -21.77 9.73 -14.94
C ASN A 162 -20.37 9.48 -14.33
N GLY A 163 -20.29 9.17 -13.05
CA GLY A 163 -19.05 8.89 -12.33
C GLY A 163 -18.39 7.61 -12.84
N LYS A 164 -17.17 7.74 -13.37
CA LYS A 164 -16.37 6.60 -13.88
C LYS A 164 -15.33 6.10 -12.89
N GLN A 165 -14.81 6.98 -12.06
CA GLN A 165 -13.81 6.68 -11.06
C GLN A 165 -13.90 7.68 -9.90
N VAL A 166 -13.49 7.25 -8.70
CA VAL A 166 -13.09 8.16 -7.62
C VAL A 166 -11.61 8.47 -7.73
N LEU A 167 -11.20 9.62 -7.21
CA LEU A 167 -9.80 9.98 -7.05
C LEU A 167 -9.44 9.92 -5.56
N VAL A 168 -8.44 9.12 -5.21
CA VAL A 168 -7.85 9.09 -3.86
C VAL A 168 -6.67 10.05 -3.86
N THR A 169 -6.73 11.11 -3.06
CA THR A 169 -5.72 12.17 -3.04
C THR A 169 -4.75 12.00 -1.87
N PHE A 170 -3.48 12.28 -2.15
CA PHE A 170 -2.40 12.31 -1.18
C PHE A 170 -1.75 13.68 -1.23
N GLY A 171 -1.63 14.31 -0.06
CA GLY A 171 -1.10 15.68 0.08
C GLY A 171 0.03 15.72 1.10
N TYR A 172 1.02 16.57 0.83
CA TYR A 172 2.05 16.91 1.82
C TYR A 172 1.49 17.99 2.76
N LYS A 173 1.55 17.75 4.07
CA LYS A 173 1.30 18.80 5.07
C LYS A 173 2.67 19.31 5.53
N GLU A 174 2.95 20.59 5.21
CA GLU A 174 4.09 21.30 5.79
C GLU A 174 3.96 21.46 7.32
#